data_AF-A0A9X2I9P4-F1
#
_entry.id   AF-A0A9X2I9P4-F1
#
_cell.length_a   1.000
_cell.length_b   1.000
_cell.length_c   1.000
_cell.angle_alpha   90.00
_cell.angle_beta   90.00
_cell.angle_gamma   90.00
#
_symmetry.space_group_name_H-M   'P 1'
#
loop_
_entity.id
_entity.type
_entity.pdbx_description
1 polymer ?
#
loop_
_entity_poly.entity_id
_entity_poly.type
_entity_poly.pdbx_seq_one_letter_code
_entity_poly.pdbx_strand_id
1 'polypeptide(L)'
;MKVTTKEITVFRFPQHSSDIDRLPLQEKAKMDALAKEIADSFILGKSPIVAFVIAGHADRDRRGADFEMQVSVARAEAAQNWLVNKAKELVRQRGGDPAEVDAAEFSLFGYGASDLYTTATTLPEREMNRRIVVKYAAVEMDPPLDAIGYAPNLARAVSLVQLHINRNPERMRRIQCALTKLANPGTDDTYFEWGSLRQYPGDLKGLTHEQILGIARNIIHSLRRDIANNNQYGILVPDDLVIQNLLKWEENVRIVKKELIRQHGIPGMGNIHKSVGRYIARNENNPNSILSCFKGT
;
A
#
# COMPACT_ATOMS: atom_id res chain seq x y z
N MET A 1 4.55 -2.03 -12.71
CA MET A 1 3.84 -1.73 -11.46
C MET A 1 4.34 -0.40 -10.95
N LYS A 2 3.48 0.62 -10.78
CA LYS A 2 3.85 1.93 -10.24
C LYS A 2 3.26 2.03 -8.83
N VAL A 3 4.07 2.34 -7.82
CA VAL A 3 3.51 2.80 -6.54
C VAL A 3 2.99 4.22 -6.80
N THR A 4 1.69 4.32 -7.04
CA THR A 4 1.02 5.58 -7.29
C THR A 4 0.53 6.14 -5.97
N THR A 5 0.60 7.46 -5.87
CA THR A 5 -0.20 8.15 -4.86
C THR A 5 -1.60 8.27 -5.42
N LYS A 6 -2.56 7.70 -4.72
CA LYS A 6 -3.97 7.97 -4.94
C LYS A 6 -4.42 9.06 -4.00
N GLU A 7 -5.34 9.88 -4.48
CA GLU A 7 -5.99 10.93 -3.71
C GLU A 7 -7.48 10.88 -3.98
N ILE A 8 -8.27 10.92 -2.91
CA ILE A 8 -9.72 11.06 -3.00
C ILE A 8 -10.15 12.20 -2.08
N THR A 9 -11.01 13.06 -2.62
CA THR A 9 -11.61 14.15 -1.85
C THR A 9 -13.10 13.89 -1.67
N VAL A 10 -13.54 13.95 -0.42
CA VAL A 10 -14.93 13.78 -0.02
C VAL A 10 -15.43 15.12 0.51
N PHE A 11 -16.39 15.71 -0.20
CA PHE A 11 -16.87 17.07 0.00
C PHE A 11 -18.17 17.13 0.79
N ARG A 12 -18.57 18.37 1.13
CA ARG A 12 -19.92 18.71 1.62
C ARG A 12 -20.30 17.99 2.90
N PHE A 13 -19.35 17.86 3.82
CA PHE A 13 -19.69 17.52 5.20
C PHE A 13 -20.73 18.51 5.74
N PRO A 14 -21.72 18.05 6.52
CA PRO A 14 -22.66 18.96 7.16
C PRO A 14 -21.93 19.96 8.05
N GLN A 15 -22.55 21.11 8.26
CA GLN A 15 -21.97 22.18 9.05
C GLN A 15 -21.63 21.69 10.46
N HIS A 16 -20.37 21.89 10.88
CA HIS A 16 -19.79 21.48 12.18
C HIS A 16 -19.86 19.98 12.48
N SER A 17 -20.28 19.15 11.52
CA SER A 17 -20.39 17.70 11.70
C SER A 17 -19.21 16.97 11.07
N SER A 18 -18.88 15.83 11.68
CA SER A 18 -17.97 14.80 11.18
C SER A 18 -18.68 13.49 10.82
N ASP A 19 -20.02 13.47 10.87
CA ASP A 19 -20.83 12.28 10.65
C ASP A 19 -20.83 11.88 9.16
N ILE A 20 -20.16 10.78 8.85
CA ILE A 20 -20.04 10.22 7.50
C ILE A 20 -21.40 9.74 6.97
N ASP A 21 -22.30 9.31 7.84
CA ASP A 21 -23.61 8.80 7.41
C ASP A 21 -24.55 9.92 6.94
N ARG A 22 -24.23 11.17 7.28
CA ARG A 22 -24.95 12.38 6.82
C ARG A 22 -24.38 13.01 5.56
N LEU A 23 -23.35 12.40 4.95
CA LEU A 23 -22.83 12.87 3.68
C LEU A 23 -23.88 12.74 2.57
N PRO A 24 -23.82 13.61 1.54
CA PRO A 24 -24.56 13.39 0.31
C PRO A 24 -24.26 12.00 -0.26
N LEU A 25 -25.25 11.35 -0.86
CA LEU A 25 -25.15 9.96 -1.33
C LEU A 25 -23.92 9.71 -2.22
N GLN A 26 -23.60 10.65 -3.11
CA GLN A 26 -22.45 10.56 -4.01
C GLN A 26 -21.11 10.62 -3.25
N GLU A 27 -21.03 11.41 -2.19
CA GLU A 27 -19.83 11.55 -1.35
C GLU A 27 -19.69 10.36 -0.39
N LYS A 28 -20.82 9.82 0.10
CA LYS A 28 -20.82 8.56 0.84
C LYS A 28 -20.37 7.38 -0.02
N ALA A 29 -20.81 7.32 -1.28
CA ALA A 29 -20.38 6.27 -2.21
C ALA A 29 -18.86 6.27 -2.46
N LYS A 30 -18.20 7.45 -2.42
CA LYS A 30 -16.73 7.54 -2.46
C LYS A 30 -16.08 6.90 -1.23
N MET A 31 -16.65 7.14 -0.04
CA MET A 31 -16.19 6.51 1.21
C MET A 31 -16.38 4.99 1.17
N ASP A 32 -17.54 4.52 0.70
CA ASP A 32 -17.82 3.09 0.51
C ASP A 32 -16.82 2.43 -0.46
N ALA A 33 -16.54 3.09 -1.60
CA ALA A 33 -15.57 2.61 -2.58
C ALA A 33 -14.15 2.54 -1.99
N LEU A 34 -13.75 3.56 -1.22
CA LEU A 34 -12.46 3.56 -0.53
C LEU A 34 -12.38 2.45 0.53
N ALA A 35 -13.41 2.27 1.37
CA ALA A 35 -13.46 1.18 2.34
C ALA A 35 -13.34 -0.20 1.68
N LYS A 36 -13.97 -0.36 0.51
CA LYS A 36 -13.82 -1.57 -0.31
C LYS A 36 -12.39 -1.75 -0.78
N GLU A 37 -11.71 -0.71 -1.26
CA GLU A 37 -10.32 -0.80 -1.70
C GLU A 37 -9.37 -1.12 -0.53
N ILE A 38 -9.59 -0.52 0.64
CA ILE A 38 -8.87 -0.85 1.88
C ILE A 38 -9.06 -2.33 2.20
N ALA A 39 -10.31 -2.81 2.26
CA ALA A 39 -10.60 -4.22 2.52
C ALA A 39 -9.96 -5.15 1.48
N ASP A 40 -10.00 -4.78 0.20
CA ASP A 40 -9.36 -5.53 -0.88
C ASP A 40 -7.86 -5.69 -0.61
N SER A 41 -7.16 -4.66 -0.12
CA SER A 41 -5.71 -4.73 0.19
C SER A 41 -5.33 -5.71 1.32
N PHE A 42 -6.29 -6.09 2.16
CA PHE A 42 -6.10 -7.09 3.22
C PHE A 42 -6.55 -8.50 2.81
N ILE A 43 -7.19 -8.64 1.65
CA ILE A 43 -7.61 -9.95 1.14
C ILE A 43 -6.46 -10.59 0.34
N LEU A 44 -6.40 -11.93 0.36
CA LEU A 44 -5.39 -12.72 -0.35
C LEU A 44 -5.32 -12.34 -1.84
N GLY A 45 -4.11 -12.10 -2.35
CA GLY A 45 -3.84 -11.88 -3.78
C GLY A 45 -4.06 -10.45 -4.25
N LYS A 46 -4.12 -9.49 -3.32
CA LYS A 46 -4.26 -8.07 -3.60
C LYS A 46 -3.09 -7.30 -2.99
N SER A 47 -2.66 -6.27 -3.71
CA SER A 47 -1.50 -5.48 -3.30
C SER A 47 -1.79 -4.69 -2.02
N PRO A 48 -0.81 -4.60 -1.11
CA PRO A 48 -1.01 -3.96 0.19
C PRO A 48 -1.10 -2.45 0.06
N ILE A 49 -1.92 -1.83 0.90
CA ILE A 49 -1.82 -0.41 1.22
C ILE A 49 -1.23 -0.30 2.63
N VAL A 50 -0.04 0.28 2.72
CA VAL A 50 0.74 0.31 3.97
C VAL A 50 0.50 1.56 4.82
N ALA A 51 0.07 2.66 4.20
CA ALA A 51 -0.11 3.93 4.87
C ALA A 51 -1.20 4.79 4.22
N PHE A 52 -1.99 5.43 5.08
CA PHE A 52 -3.01 6.40 4.73
C PHE A 52 -2.73 7.73 5.41
N VAL A 53 -3.01 8.80 4.69
CA VAL A 53 -3.07 10.16 5.19
C VAL A 53 -4.51 10.62 5.07
N ILE A 54 -5.09 11.11 6.15
CA ILE A 54 -6.43 11.70 6.15
C ILE A 54 -6.31 13.14 6.66
N ALA A 55 -6.55 14.08 5.76
CA ALA A 55 -6.56 15.50 6.04
C ALA A 55 -8.00 16.01 6.10
N GLY A 56 -8.42 16.52 7.25
CA GLY A 56 -9.69 17.22 7.39
C GLY A 56 -9.54 18.71 7.14
N HIS A 57 -10.60 19.30 6.58
CA HIS A 57 -10.70 20.73 6.32
C HIS A 57 -12.04 21.27 6.83
N ALA A 58 -12.07 22.56 7.13
CA ALA A 58 -13.25 23.30 7.52
C ALA A 58 -13.47 24.52 6.61
N ASP A 59 -14.68 25.04 6.64
CA ASP A 59 -15.00 26.36 6.12
C ASP A 59 -14.79 27.42 7.20
N ARG A 60 -14.68 28.69 6.80
CA ARG A 60 -14.49 29.80 7.75
C ARG A 60 -15.66 29.93 8.72
N ASP A 61 -15.40 29.97 10.02
CA ASP A 61 -16.41 30.08 11.07
C ASP A 61 -16.15 31.29 11.97
N ARG A 62 -17.22 31.92 12.46
CA ARG A 62 -17.16 33.08 13.36
C ARG A 62 -16.45 32.79 14.69
N ARG A 63 -16.37 31.53 15.10
CA ARG A 63 -15.63 31.09 16.30
C ARG A 63 -14.11 31.09 16.11
N GLY A 64 -13.63 31.25 14.89
CA GLY A 64 -12.21 31.39 14.58
C GLY A 64 -11.47 30.08 14.37
N ALA A 65 -10.16 30.22 14.14
CA ALA A 65 -9.29 29.16 13.64
C ALA A 65 -9.21 27.93 14.56
N ASP A 66 -9.23 28.10 15.88
CA ASP A 66 -9.15 26.98 16.83
C ASP A 66 -10.36 26.05 16.69
N PHE A 67 -11.56 26.63 16.54
CA PHE A 67 -12.77 25.86 16.33
C PHE A 67 -12.76 25.13 14.97
N GLU A 68 -12.30 25.82 13.92
CA GLU A 68 -12.16 25.23 12.58
C GLU A 68 -11.17 24.06 12.60
N MET A 69 -10.05 24.21 13.30
CA MET A 69 -9.04 23.18 13.51
C MET A 69 -9.66 21.95 14.19
N GLN A 70 -10.37 22.15 15.31
CA GLN A 70 -11.06 21.07 16.03
C GLN A 70 -12.04 20.30 15.12
N VAL A 71 -12.89 21.01 14.37
CA VAL A 71 -13.83 20.39 13.43
C VAL A 71 -13.09 19.60 12.34
N SER A 72 -11.99 20.13 11.83
CA SER A 72 -11.22 19.48 10.79
C SER A 72 -10.53 18.20 11.29
N VAL A 73 -9.97 18.19 12.50
CA VAL A 73 -9.41 16.99 13.15
C VAL A 73 -10.50 15.95 13.38
N ALA A 74 -11.65 16.36 13.94
CA ALA A 74 -12.77 15.47 14.21
C ALA A 74 -13.30 14.79 12.94
N ARG A 75 -13.26 15.47 11.78
CA ARG A 75 -13.60 14.87 10.47
C ARG A 75 -12.58 13.83 10.04
N ALA A 76 -11.29 14.10 10.21
CA ALA A 76 -10.24 13.14 9.88
C ALA A 76 -10.34 11.87 10.74
N GLU A 77 -10.55 12.02 12.05
CA GLU A 77 -10.75 10.92 13.00
C GLU A 77 -12.03 10.11 12.68
N ALA A 78 -13.15 10.79 12.44
CA ALA A 78 -14.39 10.12 12.08
C ALA A 78 -14.25 9.32 10.77
N ALA A 79 -13.56 9.89 9.78
CA ALA A 79 -13.28 9.21 8.52
C ALA A 79 -12.40 7.97 8.73
N GLN A 80 -11.32 8.05 9.53
CA GLN A 80 -10.51 6.88 9.87
C GLN A 80 -11.35 5.79 10.51
N ASN A 81 -12.07 6.13 11.59
CA ASN A 81 -12.88 5.17 12.34
C ASN A 81 -13.91 4.49 11.45
N TRP A 82 -14.59 5.28 10.61
CA TRP A 82 -15.58 4.77 9.68
C TRP A 82 -14.94 3.84 8.64
N LEU A 83 -13.84 4.24 8.00
CA LEU A 83 -13.13 3.45 7.00
C LEU A 83 -12.61 2.13 7.57
N VAL A 84 -11.99 2.17 8.75
CA VAL A 84 -11.47 0.98 9.45
C VAL A 84 -12.61 0.02 9.78
N ASN A 85 -13.70 0.51 10.39
CA ASN A 85 -14.83 -0.33 10.76
C ASN A 85 -15.51 -0.95 9.53
N LYS A 86 -15.71 -0.17 8.48
CA LYS A 86 -16.31 -0.65 7.23
C LYS A 86 -15.41 -1.66 6.52
N ALA A 87 -14.10 -1.42 6.48
CA ALA A 87 -13.14 -2.35 5.91
C ALA A 87 -13.11 -3.67 6.71
N LYS A 88 -13.10 -3.61 8.04
CA LYS A 88 -13.20 -4.80 8.91
C LYS A 88 -14.45 -5.63 8.64
N GLU A 89 -15.60 -4.97 8.47
CA GLU A 89 -16.85 -5.62 8.12
C GLU A 89 -16.72 -6.36 6.78
N LEU A 90 -16.18 -5.70 5.75
CA LEU A 90 -15.99 -6.27 4.42
C LEU A 90 -14.98 -7.42 4.40
N VAL A 91 -13.89 -7.33 5.16
CA VAL A 91 -12.90 -8.41 5.32
C VAL A 91 -13.57 -9.62 5.97
N ARG A 92 -14.35 -9.41 7.05
CA ARG A 92 -15.10 -10.49 7.73
C ARG A 92 -16.08 -11.18 6.78
N GLN A 93 -16.86 -10.42 6.03
CA GLN A 93 -17.85 -10.94 5.08
C GLN A 93 -17.24 -11.84 3.99
N ARG A 94 -15.93 -11.65 3.72
CA ARG A 94 -15.20 -12.40 2.70
C ARG A 94 -14.29 -13.48 3.29
N GLY A 95 -14.42 -13.77 4.59
CA GLY A 95 -13.69 -14.83 5.27
C GLY A 95 -12.24 -14.51 5.63
N GLY A 96 -11.83 -13.23 5.60
CA GLY A 96 -10.51 -12.79 6.09
C GLY A 96 -10.51 -12.44 7.58
N ASP A 97 -9.32 -12.18 8.15
CA ASP A 97 -9.16 -11.73 9.54
C ASP A 97 -9.28 -10.19 9.66
N PRO A 98 -10.32 -9.65 10.33
CA PRO A 98 -10.49 -8.21 10.49
C PRO A 98 -9.36 -7.53 11.27
N ALA A 99 -8.60 -8.25 12.10
CA ALA A 99 -7.49 -7.70 12.85
C ALA A 99 -6.33 -7.25 11.94
N GLU A 100 -6.30 -7.70 10.68
CA GLU A 100 -5.33 -7.25 9.70
C GLU A 100 -5.48 -5.77 9.35
N VAL A 101 -6.70 -5.25 9.36
CA VAL A 101 -6.99 -3.83 9.08
C VAL A 101 -6.36 -2.92 10.14
N ASP A 102 -6.22 -3.41 11.39
CA ASP A 102 -5.58 -2.67 12.48
C ASP A 102 -4.07 -2.46 12.30
N ALA A 103 -3.46 -3.15 11.33
CA ALA A 103 -2.07 -2.91 10.97
C ALA A 103 -1.90 -1.75 9.99
N ALA A 104 -2.97 -1.23 9.39
CA ALA A 104 -2.87 -0.07 8.51
C ALA A 104 -2.43 1.16 9.31
N GLU A 105 -1.38 1.83 8.85
CA GLU A 105 -0.92 3.06 9.48
C GLU A 105 -1.74 4.24 8.94
N PHE A 106 -2.34 5.01 9.84
CA PHE A 106 -3.09 6.22 9.50
C PHE A 106 -2.43 7.44 10.14
N SER A 107 -2.18 8.46 9.34
CA SER A 107 -1.75 9.78 9.82
C SER A 107 -2.87 10.78 9.58
N LEU A 108 -3.31 11.42 10.66
CA LEU A 108 -4.44 12.36 10.64
C LEU A 108 -3.94 13.80 10.73
N PHE A 109 -4.55 14.66 9.94
CA PHE A 109 -4.23 16.08 9.90
C PHE A 109 -5.52 16.91 9.92
N GLY A 110 -5.46 18.05 10.61
CA GLY A 110 -6.48 19.08 10.55
C GLY A 110 -5.88 20.35 9.98
N TYR A 111 -6.59 20.99 9.04
CA TYR A 111 -6.16 22.25 8.44
C TYR A 111 -7.09 23.42 8.76
N GLY A 112 -8.20 23.20 9.47
CA GLY A 112 -9.22 24.24 9.65
C GLY A 112 -9.61 24.87 8.31
N ALA A 113 -9.75 26.20 8.27
CA ALA A 113 -9.99 26.95 7.03
C ALA A 113 -8.70 27.56 6.41
N SER A 114 -7.52 27.05 6.76
CA SER A 114 -6.23 27.57 6.24
C SER A 114 -5.96 27.17 4.79
N ASP A 115 -6.53 26.05 4.34
CA ASP A 115 -6.42 25.52 2.98
C ASP A 115 -7.81 25.34 2.34
N LEU A 116 -8.36 26.45 1.85
CA LEU A 116 -9.69 26.51 1.24
C LEU A 116 -9.68 25.92 -0.17
N TYR A 117 -10.66 25.06 -0.46
CA TYR A 117 -10.92 24.58 -1.81
C TYR A 117 -11.51 25.69 -2.70
N THR A 118 -12.30 26.59 -2.12
CA THR A 118 -12.89 27.75 -2.80
C THR A 118 -12.93 28.96 -1.88
N THR A 119 -12.74 30.15 -2.45
CA THR A 119 -12.88 31.42 -1.76
C THR A 119 -14.34 31.91 -1.68
N ALA A 120 -15.28 31.19 -2.28
CA ALA A 120 -16.70 31.51 -2.23
C ALA A 120 -17.21 31.57 -0.78
N THR A 121 -17.95 32.64 -0.46
CA THR A 121 -18.49 32.89 0.88
C THR A 121 -19.94 32.40 1.05
N THR A 122 -20.61 32.10 -0.06
CA THR A 122 -22.03 31.74 -0.14
C THR A 122 -22.25 30.25 -0.40
N LEU A 123 -23.42 29.75 0.01
CA LEU A 123 -23.88 28.40 -0.35
C LEU A 123 -24.35 28.38 -1.82
N PRO A 124 -24.22 27.24 -2.52
CA PRO A 124 -23.69 25.94 -2.04
C PRO A 124 -22.17 25.80 -2.18
N GLU A 125 -21.48 26.73 -2.84
CA GLU A 125 -20.06 26.58 -3.18
C GLU A 125 -19.16 26.52 -1.95
N ARG A 126 -19.44 27.34 -0.93
CA ARG A 126 -18.71 27.34 0.35
C ARG A 126 -18.68 25.94 1.01
N GLU A 127 -19.67 25.08 0.75
CA GLU A 127 -19.73 23.73 1.33
C GLU A 127 -18.59 22.82 0.87
N MET A 128 -17.97 23.13 -0.28
CA MET A 128 -16.83 22.39 -0.80
C MET A 128 -15.58 22.54 0.09
N ASN A 129 -15.51 23.58 0.93
CA ASN A 129 -14.44 23.72 1.92
C ASN A 129 -14.56 22.71 3.07
N ARG A 130 -15.78 22.21 3.34
CA ARG A 130 -16.06 21.20 4.36
C ARG A 130 -15.79 19.82 3.77
N ARG A 131 -14.52 19.42 3.77
CA ARG A 131 -14.04 18.22 3.08
C ARG A 131 -13.06 17.42 3.92
N ILE A 132 -12.83 16.19 3.51
CA ILE A 132 -11.62 15.45 3.81
C ILE A 132 -10.88 15.14 2.52
N VAL A 133 -9.56 15.04 2.60
CA VAL A 133 -8.69 14.55 1.55
C VAL A 133 -7.98 13.31 2.09
N VAL A 134 -8.19 12.17 1.44
CA VAL A 134 -7.49 10.92 1.79
C VAL A 134 -6.44 10.65 0.73
N LYS A 135 -5.19 10.52 1.15
CA LYS A 135 -4.06 10.15 0.30
C LYS A 135 -3.47 8.83 0.75
N TYR A 136 -3.10 7.97 -0.18
CA TYR A 136 -2.47 6.70 0.14
C TYR A 136 -1.57 6.26 -1.01
N ALA A 137 -0.54 5.50 -0.67
CA ALA A 137 0.31 4.86 -1.65
C ALA A 137 -0.25 3.46 -1.90
N ALA A 138 -0.74 3.26 -3.11
CA ALA A 138 -1.17 1.95 -3.56
C ALA A 138 -0.20 1.46 -4.62
N VAL A 139 -0.08 0.15 -4.66
CA VAL A 139 0.57 -0.54 -5.76
C VAL A 139 -0.44 -0.65 -6.91
N GLU A 140 -0.17 0.03 -8.02
CA GLU A 140 -0.90 -0.20 -9.27
C GLU A 140 -0.06 -1.09 -10.19
N MET A 141 -0.64 -2.21 -10.61
CA MET A 141 -0.14 -2.90 -11.79
C MET A 141 -0.38 -1.97 -12.98
N ASP A 142 0.64 -1.74 -13.80
CA ASP A 142 0.54 -0.92 -15.02
C ASP A 142 0.58 -1.87 -16.23
N PRO A 143 -0.55 -2.51 -16.60
CA PRO A 143 -0.56 -3.60 -17.57
C PRO A 143 -0.13 -3.24 -19.00
N PRO A 144 -0.31 -2.03 -19.58
CA PRO A 144 -0.02 -1.83 -21.00
C PRO A 144 1.47 -1.61 -21.31
N LEU A 145 2.18 -0.83 -20.47
CA LEU A 145 3.57 -0.43 -20.73
C LEU A 145 4.58 -1.51 -20.32
N ASP A 146 4.30 -2.23 -19.23
CA ASP A 146 5.19 -3.29 -18.75
C ASP A 146 5.05 -4.58 -19.57
N ALA A 147 3.90 -4.84 -20.19
CA ALA A 147 3.62 -6.08 -20.90
C ALA A 147 4.57 -6.33 -22.10
N ILE A 148 5.02 -5.27 -22.77
CA ILE A 148 5.89 -5.37 -23.96
C ILE A 148 7.27 -5.96 -23.58
N GLY A 149 7.84 -5.53 -22.46
CA GLY A 149 9.16 -6.00 -21.98
C GLY A 149 9.08 -7.22 -21.07
N TYR A 150 7.97 -7.39 -20.36
CA TYR A 150 7.83 -8.39 -19.31
C TYR A 150 7.83 -9.83 -19.83
N ALA A 151 6.99 -10.16 -20.83
CA ALA A 151 6.84 -11.54 -21.26
C ALA A 151 8.14 -12.15 -21.86
N PRO A 152 8.90 -11.44 -22.73
CA PRO A 152 10.19 -11.93 -23.21
C PRO A 152 11.23 -12.08 -22.08
N ASN A 153 11.29 -11.12 -21.14
CA ASN A 153 12.24 -11.17 -20.03
C ASN A 153 11.90 -12.27 -19.02
N LEU A 154 10.61 -12.54 -18.80
CA LEU A 154 10.16 -13.65 -17.97
C LEU A 154 10.58 -14.99 -18.59
N ALA A 155 10.35 -15.18 -19.89
CA ALA A 155 10.77 -16.39 -20.60
C ALA A 155 12.29 -16.62 -20.48
N ARG A 156 13.08 -15.56 -20.72
CA ARG A 156 14.53 -15.57 -20.54
C ARG A 156 14.94 -15.93 -19.11
N ALA A 157 14.34 -15.29 -18.11
CA ALA A 157 14.62 -15.56 -16.70
C ALA A 157 14.35 -17.03 -16.31
N VAL A 158 13.24 -17.61 -16.79
CA VAL A 158 12.92 -19.03 -16.57
C VAL A 158 14.00 -19.93 -17.14
N SER A 159 14.42 -19.71 -18.39
CA SER A 159 15.48 -20.51 -19.02
C SER A 159 16.81 -20.40 -18.27
N LEU A 160 17.21 -19.20 -17.85
CA LEU A 160 18.46 -19.01 -17.12
C LEU A 160 18.44 -19.71 -15.76
N VAL A 161 17.33 -19.66 -15.03
CA VAL A 161 17.19 -20.34 -13.74
C VAL A 161 17.30 -21.86 -13.89
N GLN A 162 16.71 -22.43 -14.94
CA GLN A 162 16.83 -23.86 -15.25
C GLN A 162 18.28 -24.27 -15.48
N LEU A 163 19.07 -23.46 -16.21
CA LEU A 163 20.50 -23.72 -16.43
C LEU A 163 21.33 -23.69 -15.14
N HIS A 164 20.88 -22.93 -14.13
CA HIS A 164 21.59 -22.73 -12.87
C HIS A 164 21.05 -23.55 -11.70
N ILE A 165 20.04 -24.41 -11.93
CA ILE A 165 19.28 -25.09 -10.87
C ILE A 165 20.16 -25.91 -9.92
N ASN A 166 21.24 -26.52 -10.45
CA ASN A 166 22.13 -27.38 -9.67
C ASN A 166 23.12 -26.62 -8.78
N ARG A 167 23.32 -25.30 -8.97
CA ARG A 167 24.28 -24.52 -8.17
C ARG A 167 23.80 -24.28 -6.74
N ASN A 168 22.50 -24.05 -6.56
CA ASN A 168 21.85 -23.92 -5.26
C ASN A 168 20.39 -24.36 -5.40
N PRO A 169 20.11 -25.68 -5.29
CA PRO A 169 18.81 -26.26 -5.63
C PRO A 169 17.63 -25.63 -4.90
N GLU A 170 17.76 -25.40 -3.59
CA GLU A 170 16.69 -24.81 -2.78
C GLU A 170 16.37 -23.38 -3.21
N ARG A 171 17.42 -22.56 -3.39
CA ARG A 171 17.27 -21.18 -3.83
C ARG A 171 16.66 -21.08 -5.22
N MET A 172 17.18 -21.88 -6.16
CA MET A 172 16.71 -21.87 -7.54
C MET A 172 15.27 -22.42 -7.66
N ARG A 173 14.87 -23.38 -6.82
CA ARG A 173 13.46 -23.84 -6.75
C ARG A 173 12.52 -22.72 -6.33
N ARG A 174 12.90 -21.88 -5.36
CA ARG A 174 12.07 -20.73 -4.95
C ARG A 174 11.93 -19.70 -6.06
N ILE A 175 13.04 -19.38 -6.72
CA ILE A 175 13.02 -18.47 -7.88
C ILE A 175 12.15 -19.06 -8.98
N GLN A 176 12.35 -20.33 -9.34
CA GLN A 176 11.54 -21.01 -10.35
C GLN A 176 10.05 -21.02 -9.98
N CYS A 177 9.71 -21.30 -8.73
CA CYS A 177 8.34 -21.23 -8.23
C CYS A 177 7.71 -19.85 -8.46
N ALA A 178 8.44 -18.78 -8.12
CA ALA A 178 7.94 -17.42 -8.29
C ALA A 178 7.76 -17.08 -9.78
N LEU A 179 8.76 -17.35 -10.61
CA LEU A 179 8.71 -17.10 -12.06
C LEU A 179 7.57 -17.88 -12.75
N THR A 180 7.30 -19.12 -12.34
CA THR A 180 6.17 -19.89 -12.88
C THR A 180 4.83 -19.27 -12.52
N LYS A 181 4.63 -18.82 -11.27
CA LYS A 181 3.39 -18.14 -10.85
C LYS A 181 3.18 -16.83 -11.59
N LEU A 182 4.27 -16.11 -11.85
CA LEU A 182 4.29 -14.84 -12.55
C LEU A 182 3.71 -14.90 -13.98
N ALA A 183 3.60 -16.09 -14.58
CA ALA A 183 2.86 -16.28 -15.83
C ALA A 183 1.35 -15.96 -15.70
N ASN A 184 0.78 -16.08 -14.50
CA ASN A 184 -0.58 -15.64 -14.22
C ASN A 184 -0.59 -14.13 -13.90
N PRO A 185 -1.32 -13.28 -14.65
CA PRO A 185 -1.40 -11.84 -14.36
C PRO A 185 -2.05 -11.52 -13.02
N GLY A 186 -2.85 -12.43 -12.46
CA GLY A 186 -3.48 -12.29 -11.14
C GLY A 186 -2.58 -12.66 -9.97
N THR A 187 -1.34 -13.12 -10.20
CA THR A 187 -0.43 -13.44 -9.10
C THR A 187 0.07 -12.17 -8.41
N ASP A 188 0.01 -12.14 -7.09
CA ASP A 188 0.60 -11.08 -6.28
C ASP A 188 2.11 -11.25 -6.21
N ASP A 189 2.83 -10.27 -6.78
CA ASP A 189 4.29 -10.26 -6.91
C ASP A 189 4.96 -9.20 -6.03
N THR A 190 4.23 -8.70 -5.03
CA THR A 190 4.75 -7.71 -4.11
C THR A 190 5.80 -8.34 -3.19
N TYR A 191 6.90 -7.62 -2.98
CA TYR A 191 7.90 -7.97 -1.98
C TYR A 191 8.51 -6.71 -1.35
N PHE A 192 9.34 -6.91 -0.32
CA PHE A 192 9.94 -5.84 0.47
C PHE A 192 11.45 -6.04 0.59
N GLU A 193 12.17 -4.96 0.87
CA GLU A 193 13.61 -5.00 1.13
C GLU A 193 13.93 -4.51 2.54
N TRP A 194 14.75 -5.26 3.27
CA TRP A 194 15.06 -4.94 4.68
C TRP A 194 15.87 -3.65 4.79
N GLY A 195 16.75 -3.40 3.81
CA GLY A 195 17.54 -2.18 3.74
C GLY A 195 16.69 -0.91 3.68
N SER A 196 15.55 -0.96 2.99
CA SER A 196 14.56 0.11 2.95
C SER A 196 13.71 0.15 4.22
N LEU A 197 13.22 -1.01 4.67
CA LEU A 197 12.32 -1.10 5.81
C LEU A 197 12.95 -0.63 7.13
N ARG A 198 14.22 -1.02 7.38
CA ARG A 198 14.94 -0.67 8.61
C ARG A 198 15.20 0.83 8.80
N GLN A 199 15.07 1.63 7.74
CA GLN A 199 15.22 3.09 7.82
C GLN A 199 14.04 3.75 8.53
N TYR A 200 12.94 3.01 8.73
CA TYR A 200 11.70 3.50 9.30
C TYR A 200 11.30 2.67 10.54
N PRO A 201 12.13 2.64 11.60
CA PRO A 201 11.94 1.77 12.76
C PRO A 201 10.64 2.05 13.53
N GLY A 202 10.17 3.30 13.54
CA GLY A 202 9.01 3.74 14.31
C GLY A 202 7.71 3.88 13.52
N ASP A 203 6.72 4.47 14.18
CA ASP A 203 5.43 4.84 13.58
C ASP A 203 5.61 6.05 12.64
N LEU A 204 4.65 6.28 11.75
CA LEU A 204 4.69 7.39 10.77
C LEU A 204 4.32 8.76 11.39
N LYS A 205 4.15 8.81 12.71
CA LYS A 205 3.70 9.99 13.44
C LYS A 205 4.69 11.15 13.29
N GLY A 206 4.19 12.32 12.92
CA GLY A 206 4.98 13.56 12.78
C GLY A 206 5.66 13.73 11.43
N LEU A 207 5.47 12.79 10.50
CA LEU A 207 5.93 12.93 9.12
C LEU A 207 4.91 13.70 8.27
N THR A 208 5.40 14.43 7.26
CA THR A 208 4.58 15.06 6.23
C THR A 208 3.91 14.01 5.34
N HIS A 209 2.85 14.41 4.62
CA HIS A 209 2.16 13.52 3.70
C HIS A 209 3.09 12.97 2.61
N GLU A 210 3.97 13.83 2.09
CA GLU A 210 4.95 13.50 1.06
C GLU A 210 5.98 12.49 1.57
N GLN A 211 6.43 12.66 2.83
CA GLN A 211 7.34 11.71 3.47
C GLN A 211 6.67 10.34 3.64
N ILE A 212 5.42 10.29 4.11
CA ILE A 212 4.68 9.04 4.28
C ILE A 212 4.52 8.29 2.95
N LEU A 213 4.14 9.00 1.90
CA LEU A 213 4.00 8.42 0.56
C LEU A 213 5.35 8.02 -0.03
N GLY A 214 6.41 8.77 0.24
CA GLY A 214 7.79 8.42 -0.13
C GLY A 214 8.25 7.13 0.53
N ILE A 215 7.95 6.94 1.82
CA ILE A 215 8.27 5.71 2.56
C ILE A 215 7.59 4.51 1.91
N ALA A 216 6.29 4.59 1.66
CA ALA A 216 5.55 3.50 1.03
C ALA A 216 6.11 3.13 -0.36
N ARG A 217 6.51 4.13 -1.16
CA ARG A 217 7.18 3.92 -2.46
C ARG A 217 8.54 3.25 -2.34
N ASN A 218 9.28 3.54 -1.26
CA ASN A 218 10.61 3.02 -1.04
C ASN A 218 10.62 1.58 -0.50
N ILE A 219 9.57 1.16 0.21
CA ILE A 219 9.53 -0.17 0.85
C ILE A 219 8.80 -1.23 0.02
N ILE A 220 7.90 -0.84 -0.88
CA ILE A 220 7.09 -1.78 -1.67
C ILE A 220 7.69 -1.98 -3.07
N HIS A 221 8.03 -3.22 -3.41
CA HIS A 221 8.63 -3.60 -4.68
C HIS A 221 7.78 -4.64 -5.43
N SER A 222 8.03 -4.80 -6.73
CA SER A 222 7.41 -5.84 -7.56
C SER A 222 8.40 -6.56 -8.44
N LEU A 223 8.35 -7.89 -8.37
CA LEU A 223 9.24 -8.72 -9.16
C LEU A 223 8.95 -8.59 -10.66
N ARG A 224 7.68 -8.44 -11.08
CA ARG A 224 7.35 -8.18 -12.49
C ARG A 224 7.97 -6.89 -12.98
N ARG A 225 7.96 -5.83 -12.17
CA ARG A 225 8.58 -4.56 -12.54
C ARG A 225 10.10 -4.71 -12.65
N ASP A 226 10.74 -5.40 -11.72
CA ASP A 226 12.19 -5.61 -11.78
C ASP A 226 12.59 -6.42 -13.02
N ILE A 227 11.78 -7.42 -13.39
CA ILE A 227 11.94 -8.19 -14.63
C ILE A 227 11.68 -7.30 -15.87
N ALA A 228 10.63 -6.47 -15.86
CA ALA A 228 10.31 -5.57 -16.96
C ALA A 228 11.37 -4.46 -17.13
N ASN A 229 11.92 -3.93 -16.04
CA ASN A 229 12.94 -2.87 -16.05
C ASN A 229 14.29 -3.33 -16.59
N ASN A 230 14.56 -4.64 -16.64
CA ASN A 230 15.67 -5.18 -17.43
C ASN A 230 15.56 -4.77 -18.92
N ASN A 231 14.39 -4.27 -19.36
CA ASN A 231 14.14 -3.84 -20.73
C ASN A 231 14.60 -2.41 -21.07
N GLN A 232 14.89 -1.50 -20.12
CA GLN A 232 15.48 -0.21 -20.51
C GLN A 232 16.81 -0.39 -21.25
N TYR A 233 17.43 -1.57 -21.13
CA TYR A 233 18.60 -2.03 -21.89
C TYR A 233 18.37 -3.37 -22.62
N GLY A 234 17.13 -3.89 -22.69
CA GLY A 234 16.74 -5.07 -23.46
C GLY A 234 17.68 -6.30 -23.39
N ILE A 235 17.83 -6.98 -24.53
CA ILE A 235 18.73 -8.14 -24.78
C ILE A 235 20.21 -7.82 -24.42
N LEU A 236 20.56 -6.54 -24.22
CA LEU A 236 21.91 -6.09 -23.90
C LEU A 236 22.27 -6.25 -22.42
N VAL A 237 21.28 -6.46 -21.53
CA VAL A 237 21.58 -6.84 -20.13
C VAL A 237 22.22 -8.23 -20.15
N PRO A 238 23.44 -8.45 -19.62
CA PRO A 238 24.08 -9.76 -19.62
C PRO A 238 23.31 -10.81 -18.80
N ASP A 239 23.33 -12.08 -19.22
CA ASP A 239 22.64 -13.19 -18.52
C ASP A 239 23.07 -13.32 -17.05
N ASP A 240 24.36 -13.12 -16.77
CA ASP A 240 24.90 -13.15 -15.40
C ASP A 240 24.28 -12.07 -14.52
N LEU A 241 24.02 -10.88 -15.07
CA LEU A 241 23.38 -9.79 -14.33
C LEU A 241 21.90 -10.09 -14.06
N VAL A 242 21.20 -10.70 -15.02
CA VAL A 242 19.80 -11.14 -14.82
C VAL A 242 19.73 -12.17 -13.70
N ILE A 243 20.59 -13.18 -13.71
CA ILE A 243 20.66 -14.19 -12.64
C ILE A 243 21.04 -13.56 -11.31
N GLN A 244 22.05 -12.68 -11.26
CA GLN A 244 22.44 -11.98 -10.04
C GLN A 244 21.28 -11.16 -9.44
N ASN A 245 20.49 -10.50 -10.27
CA ASN A 245 19.31 -9.74 -9.82
C ASN A 245 18.24 -10.66 -9.21
N LEU A 246 17.95 -11.81 -9.84
CA LEU A 246 17.01 -12.79 -9.28
C LEU A 246 17.50 -13.39 -7.97
N LEU A 247 18.80 -13.68 -7.88
CA LEU A 247 19.43 -14.13 -6.65
C LEU A 247 19.28 -13.05 -5.56
N LYS A 248 19.61 -11.80 -5.87
CA LYS A 248 19.49 -10.67 -4.93
C LYS A 248 18.04 -10.48 -4.44
N TRP A 249 17.07 -10.56 -5.35
CA TRP A 249 15.65 -10.52 -5.00
C TRP A 249 15.28 -11.62 -3.99
N GLU A 250 15.64 -12.87 -4.29
CA GLU A 250 15.33 -14.00 -3.40
C GLU A 250 15.96 -13.82 -2.02
N GLU A 251 17.20 -13.33 -1.97
CA GLU A 251 17.91 -13.04 -0.73
C GLU A 251 17.23 -11.92 0.06
N ASN A 252 16.78 -10.85 -0.61
CA ASN A 252 16.05 -9.75 0.02
C ASN A 252 14.77 -10.25 0.71
N VAL A 253 13.97 -11.08 0.03
CA VAL A 253 12.75 -11.67 0.61
C VAL A 253 13.07 -12.49 1.86
N ARG A 254 14.09 -13.35 1.77
CA ARG A 254 14.54 -14.21 2.88
C ARG A 254 15.05 -13.39 4.07
N ILE A 255 15.86 -12.36 3.82
CA ILE A 255 16.39 -11.47 4.86
C ILE A 255 15.25 -10.73 5.55
N VAL A 256 14.33 -10.12 4.80
CA VAL A 256 13.18 -9.40 5.39
C VAL A 256 12.39 -10.31 6.31
N LYS A 257 12.05 -11.52 5.85
CA LYS A 257 11.33 -12.49 6.66
C LYS A 257 12.07 -12.82 7.95
N LYS A 258 13.36 -13.17 7.84
CA LYS A 258 14.21 -13.51 8.99
C LYS A 258 14.29 -12.35 9.99
N GLU A 259 14.49 -11.13 9.51
CA GLU A 259 14.64 -9.96 10.36
C GLU A 259 13.32 -9.56 11.04
N LEU A 260 12.19 -9.65 10.34
CA LEU A 260 10.87 -9.40 10.92
C LEU A 260 10.52 -10.43 12.01
N ILE A 261 10.86 -11.71 11.81
CA ILE A 261 10.71 -12.74 12.85
C ILE A 261 11.62 -12.43 14.04
N ARG A 262 12.89 -12.10 13.79
CA ARG A 262 13.87 -11.78 14.84
C ARG A 262 13.45 -10.59 15.69
N GLN A 263 12.83 -9.60 15.07
CA GLN A 263 12.36 -8.39 15.75
C GLN A 263 10.95 -8.52 16.33
N HIS A 264 10.25 -9.63 16.10
CA HIS A 264 8.91 -9.83 16.62
C HIS A 264 8.93 -9.82 18.15
N GLY A 265 8.19 -8.88 18.75
CA GLY A 265 8.15 -8.71 20.21
C GLY A 265 9.23 -7.80 20.80
N ILE A 266 10.13 -7.22 19.99
CA ILE A 266 11.11 -6.23 20.48
C ILE A 266 10.41 -4.86 20.63
N PRO A 267 10.52 -4.19 21.80
CA PRO A 267 10.08 -2.81 21.98
C PRO A 267 10.85 -1.90 21.02
N GLY A 268 10.18 -1.38 20.00
CA GLY A 268 10.80 -0.58 18.93
C GLY A 268 10.39 -0.95 17.51
N MET A 269 9.67 -2.06 17.32
CA MET A 269 9.04 -2.38 16.03
C MET A 269 7.80 -1.49 15.81
N GLY A 270 7.93 -0.49 14.94
CA GLY A 270 6.84 0.39 14.51
C GLY A 270 5.76 -0.34 13.71
N ASN A 271 4.61 0.31 13.53
CA ASN A 271 3.45 -0.31 12.89
C ASN A 271 3.72 -0.78 11.45
N ILE A 272 4.52 -0.06 10.66
CA ILE A 272 4.88 -0.46 9.29
C ILE A 272 5.51 -1.86 9.25
N HIS A 273 6.43 -2.15 10.16
CA HIS A 273 7.08 -3.46 10.26
C HIS A 273 6.06 -4.56 10.56
N LYS A 274 5.08 -4.28 11.43
CA LYS A 274 3.99 -5.20 11.75
C LYS A 274 3.08 -5.42 10.53
N SER A 275 2.74 -4.37 9.78
CA SER A 275 1.93 -4.47 8.56
C SER A 275 2.63 -5.32 7.50
N VAL A 276 3.92 -5.08 7.27
CA VAL A 276 4.73 -5.86 6.34
C VAL A 276 4.85 -7.32 6.79
N GLY A 277 5.12 -7.56 8.07
CA GLY A 277 5.22 -8.92 8.62
C GLY A 277 3.92 -9.72 8.48
N ARG A 278 2.78 -9.09 8.79
CA ARG A 278 1.45 -9.71 8.60
C ARG A 278 1.16 -9.99 7.13
N TYR A 279 1.44 -9.03 6.25
CA TYR A 279 1.27 -9.21 4.81
C TYR A 279 2.09 -10.39 4.28
N ILE A 280 3.36 -10.53 4.72
CA ILE A 280 4.21 -11.67 4.35
C ILE A 280 3.57 -12.96 4.86
N ALA A 281 3.28 -13.07 6.15
CA ALA A 281 2.73 -14.27 6.77
C ALA A 281 1.42 -14.75 6.09
N ARG A 282 0.53 -13.81 5.74
CA ARG A 282 -0.70 -14.10 4.99
C ARG A 282 -0.40 -14.66 3.59
N ASN A 283 0.50 -14.01 2.86
CA ASN A 283 0.79 -14.37 1.49
C ASN A 283 1.70 -15.61 1.34
N GLU A 284 2.38 -16.05 2.40
CA GLU A 284 3.04 -17.36 2.40
C GLU A 284 2.05 -18.53 2.26
N ASN A 285 0.81 -18.34 2.72
CA ASN A 285 -0.26 -19.32 2.56
C ASN A 285 -1.12 -19.09 1.30
N ASN A 286 -0.82 -18.04 0.52
CA ASN A 286 -1.56 -17.70 -0.69
C ASN A 286 -0.97 -18.40 -1.92
N PRO A 287 -1.65 -19.40 -2.52
CA PRO A 287 -1.14 -20.07 -3.73
C PRO A 287 -0.99 -19.10 -4.92
N ASN A 288 -1.65 -17.94 -4.89
CA ASN A 288 -1.53 -16.90 -5.91
C ASN A 288 -0.53 -15.80 -5.54
N SER A 289 0.35 -15.97 -4.56
CA SER A 289 1.45 -15.02 -4.28
C SER A 289 2.83 -15.64 -4.51
N ILE A 290 3.81 -14.83 -4.93
CA ILE A 290 5.22 -15.25 -5.00
C ILE A 290 5.80 -15.55 -3.61
N LEU A 291 5.24 -14.98 -2.54
CA LEU A 291 5.70 -15.21 -1.17
C LEU A 291 5.41 -16.63 -0.69
N SER A 292 4.43 -17.33 -1.27
CA SER A 292 4.20 -18.74 -0.95
C SER A 292 5.35 -19.67 -1.37
N CYS A 293 6.26 -19.20 -2.24
CA CYS A 293 7.47 -19.93 -2.58
C CYS A 293 8.50 -19.94 -1.44
N PHE A 294 8.30 -19.13 -0.40
CA PHE A 294 9.17 -19.02 0.77
C PHE A 294 8.56 -19.67 2.03
N LYS A 295 7.39 -20.30 1.90
CA LYS A 295 6.75 -21.01 3.01
C LYS A 295 7.69 -22.08 3.58
N GLY A 296 7.91 -22.04 4.88
CA GLY A 296 8.79 -22.98 5.59
C GLY A 296 10.30 -22.69 5.51
N THR A 297 10.70 -21.55 4.95
CA THR A 297 12.09 -21.04 5.00
C THR A 297 12.32 -20.05 6.14
#